data_AF-A0A1Q9DPS4-F1
#
_entry.id   AF-A0A1Q9DPS4-F1
#
_cell.length_a   1.000
_cell.length_b   1.000
_cell.length_c   1.000
_cell.angle_alpha   90.00
_cell.angle_beta   90.00
_cell.angle_gamma   90.00
#
_symmetry.space_group_name_H-M   'P 1'
#
loop_
_entity.id
_entity.type
_entity.pdbx_description
1 polymer ?
#
loop_
_entity_poly.entity_id
_entity_poly.type
_entity_poly.pdbx_seq_one_letter_code
_entity_poly.pdbx_strand_id
1 'polypeptide(L)'
;MRSANAVCTSDRQEWLKRSSSCPSCRTDVLNPRWVRVRIVDELLELFPPGEGADLPSAVSEATGDVVHPGSCGNCHAVLRASGGEACGVCGMDLGLCRRCAAATSMQCEECALKAANEQLSRAEDLADASGYKAAAALAQASRGHLCALAADWIVDAVRRGAHDPSEQADVIQSLLEEEEEEEELSLSDGQGVMLLVGRLGDQAVAETYAAMRSIDSVVEPDAATVLALMTSGALQAAVDRLRLLPPPDVSEEQRRQVVLDMLGQAVQLLPGEGQFPSRVLEVQLDTSGASAASTVGACVDRQCAMLSAQAHLALSKVHAGLETSSLACHDRQSRQPHKTAPWHLDRVRSALHRASEPVRLEDQTVVTAMLIQVHLLHASFISLGHVPTKKRQHERSLEELLAASRLAASEDGASGVAGDCMLPLRLKTVWKKIKTLVLDQVRHVLRLLCTGKPSSSNEGWKSLYRFALKLEPHQLSELVSAYDKTPI
;
A
#
# COMPACT_ATOMS: atom_id res chain seq x y z
N MET A 1 -28.30 1.28 -12.97
CA MET A 1 -28.58 0.82 -11.59
C MET A 1 -27.66 -0.35 -11.27
N ARG A 2 -26.69 -0.18 -10.36
CA ARG A 2 -25.75 -1.25 -9.96
C ARG A 2 -26.47 -2.23 -9.03
N SER A 3 -26.44 -3.52 -9.35
CA SER A 3 -27.09 -4.56 -8.54
C SER A 3 -26.17 -4.94 -7.39
N ALA A 4 -26.59 -4.71 -6.14
CA ALA A 4 -25.84 -5.12 -4.96
C ALA A 4 -26.34 -6.50 -4.47
N ASN A 5 -25.42 -7.39 -4.10
CA ASN A 5 -25.75 -8.67 -3.46
C ASN A 5 -25.98 -8.45 -1.96
N ALA A 6 -26.99 -9.09 -1.40
CA ALA A 6 -27.28 -9.12 0.03
C ALA A 6 -27.14 -10.56 0.56
N VAL A 7 -26.67 -10.70 1.80
CA VAL A 7 -26.57 -12.00 2.50
C VAL A 7 -27.54 -11.98 3.67
N CYS A 8 -28.40 -12.99 3.78
CA CYS A 8 -29.33 -13.06 4.90
C CYS A 8 -28.57 -13.51 6.15
N THR A 9 -28.75 -12.81 7.26
CA THR A 9 -28.18 -13.26 8.53
C THR A 9 -28.90 -14.49 9.10
N SER A 10 -30.17 -14.72 8.74
CA SER A 10 -30.97 -15.86 9.22
C SER A 10 -30.71 -17.14 8.45
N ASP A 11 -30.79 -17.12 7.11
CA ASP A 11 -30.66 -18.33 6.29
C ASP A 11 -29.29 -18.45 5.58
N ARG A 12 -28.43 -17.44 5.72
CA ARG A 12 -27.10 -17.34 5.09
C ARG A 12 -27.11 -17.48 3.57
N GLN A 13 -28.25 -17.28 2.91
CA GLN A 13 -28.31 -17.26 1.45
C GLN A 13 -27.98 -15.88 0.89
N GLU A 14 -27.27 -15.89 -0.24
CA GLU A 14 -26.94 -14.72 -1.02
C GLU A 14 -28.02 -14.49 -2.09
N TRP A 15 -28.48 -13.25 -2.27
CA TRP A 15 -29.36 -12.91 -3.38
C TRP A 15 -29.11 -11.51 -3.93
N LEU A 16 -29.45 -11.33 -5.21
CA LEU A 16 -29.48 -10.02 -5.87
C LEU A 16 -30.58 -9.16 -5.26
N LYS A 17 -30.23 -8.01 -4.67
CA LYS A 17 -31.18 -7.13 -3.97
C LYS A 17 -32.15 -6.45 -4.96
N ARG A 18 -33.19 -7.18 -5.35
CA ARG A 18 -34.40 -6.68 -6.02
C ARG A 18 -35.56 -6.45 -5.03
N SER A 19 -35.42 -6.93 -3.80
CA SER A 19 -36.41 -6.86 -2.70
C SER A 19 -35.78 -6.33 -1.40
N SER A 20 -36.59 -5.74 -0.53
CA SER A 20 -36.19 -5.28 0.82
C SER A 20 -36.02 -6.43 1.83
N SER A 21 -36.48 -7.63 1.49
CA SER A 21 -36.46 -8.83 2.33
C SER A 21 -35.82 -10.02 1.61
N CYS A 22 -35.31 -10.98 2.40
CA CYS A 22 -34.75 -12.23 1.88
C CYS A 22 -35.84 -13.02 1.12
N PRO A 23 -35.62 -13.45 -0.13
CA PRO A 23 -36.61 -14.22 -0.88
C PRO A 23 -36.88 -15.60 -0.27
N SER A 24 -35.90 -16.16 0.46
CA SER A 24 -35.99 -17.49 1.08
C SER A 24 -36.69 -17.44 2.44
N CYS A 25 -36.20 -16.65 3.39
CA CYS A 25 -36.78 -16.60 4.75
C CYS A 25 -37.67 -15.38 5.05
N ARG A 26 -37.79 -14.42 4.11
CA ARG A 26 -38.59 -13.18 4.23
C ARG A 26 -38.19 -12.22 5.34
N THR A 27 -37.03 -12.39 5.97
CA THR A 27 -36.51 -11.44 6.97
C THR A 27 -36.10 -10.11 6.31
N ASP A 28 -36.51 -8.99 6.91
CA ASP A 28 -36.17 -7.64 6.44
C ASP A 28 -34.70 -7.28 6.73
N VAL A 29 -34.04 -6.65 5.76
CA VAL A 29 -32.63 -6.25 5.87
C VAL A 29 -32.55 -4.84 6.47
N LEU A 30 -32.45 -4.74 7.79
CA LEU A 30 -32.21 -3.47 8.51
C LEU A 30 -30.70 -3.19 8.57
N ASN A 31 -30.24 -2.14 7.85
CA ASN A 31 -28.86 -1.60 7.86
C ASN A 31 -27.71 -2.52 7.36
N PRO A 32 -27.47 -2.62 6.03
CA PRO A 32 -26.26 -3.26 5.52
C PRO A 32 -25.03 -2.33 5.65
N ARG A 33 -23.98 -2.79 6.35
CA ARG A 33 -22.62 -2.22 6.26
C ARG A 33 -21.91 -2.84 5.04
N TRP A 34 -21.28 -2.01 4.22
CA TRP A 34 -20.54 -2.39 3.01
C TRP A 34 -19.06 -2.05 3.18
N VAL A 35 -18.14 -2.91 2.75
CA VAL A 35 -16.68 -2.69 2.86
C VAL A 35 -16.01 -2.91 1.50
N ARG A 36 -15.04 -2.05 1.12
CA ARG A 36 -14.20 -2.17 -0.09
C ARG A 36 -12.78 -2.61 0.29
N VAL A 37 -12.13 -3.40 -0.56
CA VAL A 37 -10.96 -4.25 -0.24
C VAL A 37 -9.58 -3.64 -0.56
N ARG A 38 -9.48 -2.41 -1.10
CA ARG A 38 -8.22 -1.89 -1.72
C ARG A 38 -7.07 -1.47 -0.78
N ILE A 39 -7.31 -1.21 0.50
CA ILE A 39 -6.28 -0.65 1.43
C ILE A 39 -5.15 -1.66 1.79
N VAL A 40 -5.31 -2.93 1.41
CA VAL A 40 -4.44 -4.01 1.92
C VAL A 40 -3.21 -4.26 1.05
N ASP A 41 -3.26 -3.92 -0.23
CA ASP A 41 -2.15 -4.21 -1.16
C ASP A 41 -1.03 -3.14 -1.02
N GLU A 42 -1.38 -1.86 -0.83
CA GLU A 42 -0.44 -0.78 -0.48
C GLU A 42 0.32 -1.06 0.84
N LEU A 43 -0.30 -1.75 1.79
CA LEU A 43 0.35 -2.13 3.05
C LEU A 43 1.33 -3.29 2.91
N LEU A 44 1.18 -4.15 1.89
CA LEU A 44 2.08 -5.28 1.65
C LEU A 44 3.37 -4.85 0.94
N GLU A 45 3.31 -3.80 0.11
CA GLU A 45 4.46 -3.25 -0.60
C GLU A 45 5.43 -2.48 0.31
N LEU A 46 4.94 -1.99 1.45
CA LEU A 46 5.78 -1.32 2.44
C LEU A 46 6.76 -2.24 3.18
N PHE A 47 6.63 -3.57 3.06
CA PHE A 47 7.48 -4.54 3.77
C PHE A 47 8.22 -5.47 2.79
N PRO A 48 9.51 -5.22 2.50
CA PRO A 48 10.31 -6.17 1.73
C PRO A 48 10.41 -7.52 2.47
N PRO A 49 10.52 -8.66 1.76
CA PRO A 49 10.83 -9.93 2.40
C PRO A 49 12.18 -9.79 3.12
N GLY A 50 12.20 -10.11 4.42
CA GLY A 50 13.42 -10.03 5.21
C GLY A 50 14.48 -11.00 4.68
N GLU A 51 15.62 -10.48 4.25
CA GLU A 51 16.83 -11.28 4.00
C GLU A 51 17.37 -11.78 5.33
N GLY A 52 17.26 -13.08 5.59
CA GLY A 52 17.78 -13.67 6.82
C GLY A 52 17.33 -15.09 7.09
N ALA A 53 17.65 -16.03 6.19
CA ALA A 53 17.93 -17.44 6.53
C ALA A 53 18.44 -18.19 5.28
N ASP A 54 19.76 -18.41 5.20
CA ASP A 54 20.32 -19.44 4.32
C ASP A 54 19.80 -20.82 4.78
N LEU A 55 18.95 -21.45 3.95
CA LEU A 55 18.61 -22.86 4.05
C LEU A 55 19.22 -23.61 2.85
N PRO A 56 19.83 -24.79 3.06
CA PRO A 56 20.51 -25.49 1.99
C PRO A 56 19.51 -26.11 1.01
N SER A 57 19.70 -25.80 -0.28
CA SER A 57 19.06 -26.50 -1.39
C SER A 57 19.56 -27.93 -1.49
N ALA A 58 18.64 -28.89 -1.50
CA ALA A 58 18.90 -30.24 -2.00
C ALA A 58 17.69 -30.78 -2.78
N VAL A 59 17.85 -30.75 -4.12
CA VAL A 59 17.51 -31.77 -5.12
C VAL A 59 16.08 -32.36 -5.15
N SER A 60 15.36 -32.09 -6.24
CA SER A 60 15.00 -33.15 -7.21
C SER A 60 14.51 -32.58 -8.54
N GLU A 61 15.30 -32.84 -9.58
CA GLU A 61 14.87 -32.90 -10.96
C GLU A 61 13.91 -34.08 -11.14
N ALA A 62 12.72 -33.80 -11.67
CA ALA A 62 11.90 -34.78 -12.38
C ALA A 62 11.12 -34.02 -13.46
N THR A 63 11.58 -34.16 -14.70
CA THR A 63 10.91 -33.69 -15.92
C THR A 63 9.63 -34.47 -16.14
N GLY A 64 8.51 -33.80 -15.93
CA GLY A 64 7.18 -34.20 -16.37
C GLY A 64 6.27 -33.00 -16.18
N ASP A 65 5.62 -32.54 -17.25
CA ASP A 65 4.62 -31.46 -17.22
C ASP A 65 3.43 -31.88 -16.35
N VAL A 66 3.60 -31.74 -15.04
CA VAL A 66 2.50 -31.77 -14.07
C VAL A 66 1.91 -30.38 -14.08
N VAL A 67 0.87 -30.18 -14.87
CA VAL A 67 -0.01 -29.01 -14.75
C VAL A 67 -0.50 -28.98 -13.31
N HIS A 68 0.08 -28.12 -12.48
CA HIS A 68 -0.38 -27.94 -11.11
C HIS A 68 -1.85 -27.48 -11.18
N PRO A 69 -2.78 -28.17 -10.49
CA PRO A 69 -4.16 -27.72 -10.47
C PRO A 69 -4.20 -26.35 -9.80
N GLY A 70 -4.55 -25.31 -10.58
CA GLY A 70 -4.63 -23.94 -10.08
C GLY A 70 -5.58 -23.85 -8.89
N SER A 71 -5.31 -22.98 -7.93
CA SER A 71 -6.25 -22.69 -6.85
C SER A 71 -7.07 -21.44 -7.19
N CYS A 72 -8.35 -21.41 -6.82
CA CYS A 72 -9.20 -20.22 -6.95
C CYS A 72 -8.52 -19.02 -6.28
N GLY A 73 -8.30 -17.92 -7.02
CA GLY A 73 -7.60 -16.74 -6.50
C GLY A 73 -8.28 -16.07 -5.29
N ASN A 74 -9.57 -16.35 -5.07
CA ASN A 74 -10.35 -15.77 -3.98
C ASN A 74 -10.50 -16.72 -2.77
N CYS A 75 -10.95 -17.96 -3.00
CA CYS A 75 -11.20 -18.91 -1.90
C CYS A 75 -10.12 -19.97 -1.73
N HIS A 76 -9.09 -19.96 -2.58
CA HIS A 76 -7.99 -20.93 -2.63
C HIS A 76 -8.43 -22.40 -2.78
N ALA A 77 -9.70 -22.65 -3.14
CA ALA A 77 -10.16 -23.99 -3.46
C ALA A 77 -9.42 -24.50 -4.70
N VAL A 78 -8.92 -25.73 -4.64
CA VAL A 78 -8.27 -26.39 -5.78
C VAL A 78 -9.26 -26.45 -6.94
N LEU A 79 -8.93 -25.76 -8.04
CA LEU A 79 -9.68 -25.83 -9.29
C LEU A 79 -9.37 -27.19 -9.91
N ARG A 80 -10.41 -27.89 -10.36
CA ARG A 80 -10.20 -29.07 -11.21
C ARG A 80 -9.55 -28.60 -12.50
N ALA A 81 -8.76 -29.45 -13.17
CA ALA A 81 -7.96 -29.13 -14.36
C ALA A 81 -8.72 -28.52 -15.56
N SER A 82 -10.05 -28.38 -15.47
CA SER A 82 -10.93 -27.75 -16.47
C SER A 82 -11.99 -26.83 -15.81
N GLY A 83 -11.69 -26.28 -14.62
CA GLY A 83 -12.69 -25.74 -13.69
C GLY A 83 -12.56 -24.26 -13.32
N GLY A 84 -11.71 -23.50 -14.01
CA GLY A 84 -11.75 -22.04 -13.97
C GLY A 84 -12.96 -21.52 -14.73
N GLU A 85 -13.64 -20.50 -14.21
CA GLU A 85 -14.68 -19.81 -14.97
C GLU A 85 -14.06 -18.71 -15.82
N ALA A 86 -14.48 -18.64 -17.08
CA ALA A 86 -14.13 -17.53 -17.95
C ALA A 86 -15.10 -16.36 -17.79
N CYS A 87 -14.62 -15.14 -18.03
CA CYS A 87 -15.47 -13.98 -18.12
C CYS A 87 -16.43 -14.11 -19.30
N GLY A 88 -17.72 -13.88 -19.07
CA GLY A 88 -18.74 -13.93 -20.13
C GLY A 88 -18.65 -12.80 -21.18
N VAL A 89 -17.77 -11.81 -20.98
CA VAL A 89 -17.57 -10.67 -21.89
C VAL A 89 -16.23 -10.79 -22.61
N CYS A 90 -15.13 -10.85 -21.88
CA CYS A 90 -13.77 -10.88 -22.43
C CYS A 90 -13.25 -12.30 -22.74
N GLY A 91 -13.91 -13.35 -22.23
CA GLY A 91 -13.44 -14.74 -22.41
C GLY A 91 -12.23 -15.14 -21.55
N MET A 92 -11.61 -14.19 -20.84
CA MET A 92 -10.46 -14.42 -19.96
C MET A 92 -10.78 -15.38 -18.81
N ASP A 93 -9.84 -16.27 -18.47
CA ASP A 93 -9.95 -17.08 -17.26
C ASP A 93 -9.90 -16.17 -16.02
N LEU A 94 -10.97 -16.19 -15.22
CA LEU A 94 -11.05 -15.39 -14.01
C LEU A 94 -10.12 -15.94 -12.91
N GLY A 95 -9.58 -17.15 -13.06
CA GLY A 95 -8.87 -17.85 -12.00
C GLY A 95 -9.77 -18.10 -10.78
N LEU A 96 -11.09 -18.08 -10.97
CA LEU A 96 -12.10 -18.22 -9.93
C LEU A 96 -12.88 -19.52 -10.12
N CYS A 97 -13.23 -20.15 -9.00
CA CYS A 97 -14.23 -21.22 -9.04
C CYS A 97 -15.61 -20.65 -9.33
N ARG A 98 -16.52 -21.48 -9.85
CA ARG A 98 -17.92 -21.12 -10.16
C ARG A 98 -18.62 -20.27 -9.11
N ARG A 99 -18.44 -20.62 -7.84
CA ARG A 99 -19.04 -19.90 -6.72
C ARG A 99 -18.47 -18.48 -6.60
N CYS A 100 -17.16 -18.33 -6.69
CA CYS A 100 -16.49 -17.02 -6.60
C CYS A 100 -16.76 -16.15 -7.83
N ALA A 101 -16.82 -16.74 -9.03
CA ALA A 101 -17.17 -16.03 -10.26
C ALA A 101 -18.63 -15.53 -10.25
N ALA A 102 -19.57 -16.36 -9.80
CA ALA A 102 -20.97 -15.97 -9.64
C ALA A 102 -21.13 -14.83 -8.61
N ALA A 103 -20.40 -14.90 -7.50
CA ALA A 103 -20.41 -13.86 -6.46
C ALA A 103 -19.83 -12.51 -6.95
N THR A 104 -18.90 -12.56 -7.90
CA THR A 104 -18.27 -11.38 -8.54
C THR A 104 -18.98 -10.94 -9.83
N SER A 105 -20.19 -11.44 -10.08
CA SER A 105 -21.03 -11.08 -11.24
C SER A 105 -20.44 -11.37 -12.62
N MET A 106 -19.48 -12.31 -12.72
CA MET A 106 -18.86 -12.75 -13.98
C MET A 106 -18.12 -11.64 -14.76
N GLN A 107 -17.79 -10.51 -14.15
CA GLN A 107 -17.03 -9.43 -14.79
C GLN A 107 -15.55 -9.57 -14.46
N CYS A 108 -14.70 -9.71 -15.49
CA CYS A 108 -13.25 -9.64 -15.35
C CYS A 108 -12.87 -8.21 -14.91
N GLU A 109 -11.82 -8.09 -14.09
CA GLU A 109 -11.30 -6.80 -13.62
C GLU A 109 -10.96 -5.88 -14.81
N GLU A 110 -10.53 -6.48 -15.91
CA GLU A 110 -10.25 -5.81 -17.17
C GLU A 110 -11.47 -5.21 -17.86
N CYS A 111 -12.58 -5.96 -17.96
CA CYS A 111 -13.84 -5.42 -18.48
C CYS A 111 -14.33 -4.25 -17.61
N ALA A 112 -14.15 -4.35 -16.29
CA ALA A 112 -14.51 -3.26 -15.39
C ALA A 112 -13.62 -2.03 -15.62
N LEU A 113 -12.33 -2.24 -15.88
CA LEU A 113 -11.37 -1.17 -16.14
C LEU A 113 -11.64 -0.48 -17.49
N LYS A 114 -11.84 -1.25 -18.57
CA LYS A 114 -12.22 -0.70 -19.88
C LYS A 114 -13.53 0.08 -19.82
N ALA A 115 -14.57 -0.49 -19.19
CA ALA A 115 -15.85 0.20 -19.02
C ALA A 115 -15.74 1.46 -18.15
N ALA A 116 -14.84 1.47 -17.16
CA ALA A 116 -14.56 2.65 -16.36
C ALA A 116 -13.84 3.74 -17.18
N ASN A 117 -12.85 3.37 -18.00
CA ASN A 117 -12.14 4.31 -18.87
C ASN A 117 -13.11 4.97 -19.87
N GLU A 118 -13.96 4.18 -20.55
CA GLU A 118 -14.98 4.71 -21.46
C GLU A 118 -15.99 5.64 -20.75
N GLN A 119 -16.38 5.32 -19.50
CA GLN A 119 -17.28 6.18 -18.73
C GLN A 119 -16.61 7.49 -18.32
N LEU A 120 -15.33 7.46 -17.95
CA LEU A 120 -14.59 8.65 -17.58
C LEU A 120 -14.30 9.54 -18.79
N SER A 121 -13.93 8.97 -19.93
CA SER A 121 -13.77 9.72 -21.20
C SER A 121 -15.08 10.42 -21.58
N ARG A 122 -16.23 9.73 -21.54
CA ARG A 122 -17.53 10.39 -21.78
C ARG A 122 -17.87 11.46 -20.74
N ALA A 123 -17.49 11.25 -19.48
CA ALA A 123 -17.73 12.23 -18.41
C ALA A 123 -16.86 13.48 -18.60
N GLU A 124 -15.62 13.30 -19.04
CA GLU A 124 -14.69 14.36 -19.42
C GLU A 124 -15.27 15.20 -20.57
N ASP A 125 -15.67 14.57 -21.67
CA ASP A 125 -16.27 15.24 -22.84
C ASP A 125 -17.52 16.04 -22.47
N LEU A 126 -18.42 15.45 -21.67
CA LEU A 126 -19.65 16.11 -21.24
C LEU A 126 -19.38 17.28 -20.30
N ALA A 127 -18.41 17.15 -19.40
CA ALA A 127 -18.00 18.21 -18.49
C ALA A 127 -17.36 19.37 -19.26
N ASP A 128 -16.46 19.08 -20.20
CA ASP A 128 -15.80 20.09 -21.02
C ASP A 128 -16.80 20.83 -21.93
N ALA A 129 -17.67 20.09 -22.62
CA ALA A 129 -18.74 20.67 -23.45
C ALA A 129 -19.71 21.55 -22.64
N SER A 130 -19.87 21.27 -21.34
CA SER A 130 -20.70 22.06 -20.42
C SER A 130 -19.94 23.22 -19.74
N GLY A 131 -18.64 23.36 -20.00
CA GLY A 131 -17.77 24.38 -19.39
C GLY A 131 -17.37 24.09 -17.93
N TYR A 132 -17.57 22.87 -17.43
CA TYR A 132 -17.20 22.44 -16.08
C TYR A 132 -15.75 21.94 -16.03
N LYS A 133 -14.79 22.87 -16.09
CA LYS A 133 -13.35 22.55 -16.14
C LYS A 133 -12.88 21.64 -15.02
N ALA A 134 -13.21 21.94 -13.75
CA ALA A 134 -12.88 21.07 -12.63
C ALA A 134 -13.36 19.62 -12.79
N ALA A 135 -14.58 19.42 -13.29
CA ALA A 135 -15.11 18.07 -13.47
C ALA A 135 -14.41 17.34 -14.63
N ALA A 136 -14.09 18.03 -15.72
CA ALA A 136 -13.32 17.47 -16.82
C ALA A 136 -11.92 17.06 -16.36
N ALA A 137 -11.21 17.94 -15.65
CA ALA A 137 -9.88 17.64 -15.10
C ALA A 137 -9.90 16.46 -14.12
N LEU A 138 -10.90 16.38 -13.24
CA LEU A 138 -11.04 15.25 -12.32
C LEU A 138 -11.31 13.93 -13.07
N ALA A 139 -12.09 13.97 -14.16
CA ALA A 139 -12.31 12.80 -15.02
C ALA A 139 -11.01 12.36 -15.71
N GLN A 140 -10.26 13.31 -16.28
CA GLN A 140 -8.96 13.08 -16.91
C GLN A 140 -7.96 12.48 -15.90
N ALA A 141 -7.77 13.10 -14.73
CA ALA A 141 -6.89 12.56 -13.69
C ALA A 141 -7.31 11.15 -13.22
N SER A 142 -8.62 10.88 -13.19
CA SER A 142 -9.15 9.56 -12.82
C SER A 142 -8.82 8.49 -13.86
N ARG A 143 -8.76 8.85 -15.16
CA ARG A 143 -8.29 7.95 -16.23
C ARG A 143 -6.82 7.62 -16.01
N GLY A 144 -5.99 8.60 -15.65
CA GLY A 144 -4.58 8.38 -15.33
C GLY A 144 -4.41 7.40 -14.17
N HIS A 145 -5.27 7.47 -13.14
CA HIS A 145 -5.28 6.46 -12.08
C HIS A 145 -5.71 5.06 -12.55
N LEU A 146 -6.57 4.92 -13.55
CA LEU A 146 -6.87 3.60 -14.13
C LEU A 146 -5.63 3.02 -14.82
N CYS A 147 -4.86 3.84 -15.55
CA CYS A 147 -3.58 3.42 -16.13
C CYS A 147 -2.59 2.98 -15.04
N ALA A 148 -2.50 3.76 -13.95
CA ALA A 148 -1.69 3.41 -12.79
C ALA A 148 -2.09 2.03 -12.20
N LEU A 149 -3.40 1.82 -11.99
CA LEU A 149 -3.93 0.56 -11.46
C LEU A 149 -3.66 -0.62 -12.39
N ALA A 150 -3.77 -0.43 -13.70
CA ALA A 150 -3.42 -1.46 -14.67
C ALA A 150 -1.93 -1.82 -14.56
N ALA A 151 -1.05 -0.83 -14.40
CA ALA A 151 0.38 -1.07 -14.20
C ALA A 151 0.66 -1.87 -12.91
N ASP A 152 -0.03 -1.56 -11.81
CA ASP A 152 0.10 -2.28 -10.54
C ASP A 152 -0.34 -3.75 -10.68
N TRP A 153 -1.42 -4.01 -11.42
CA TRP A 153 -1.89 -5.37 -11.67
C TRP A 153 -0.86 -6.21 -12.42
N ILE A 154 -0.20 -5.63 -13.42
CA ILE A 154 0.86 -6.29 -14.18
C ILE A 154 2.06 -6.57 -13.26
N VAL A 155 2.48 -5.60 -12.45
CA VAL A 155 3.57 -5.79 -11.47
C VAL A 155 3.23 -6.94 -10.52
N ASP A 156 2.01 -6.98 -9.99
CA ASP A 156 1.55 -8.04 -9.10
C ASP A 156 1.45 -9.41 -9.79
N ALA A 157 1.07 -9.44 -11.08
CA ALA A 157 1.08 -10.67 -11.88
C ALA A 157 2.51 -11.20 -12.05
N VAL A 158 3.45 -10.34 -12.42
CA VAL A 158 4.88 -10.68 -12.57
C VAL A 158 5.46 -11.18 -11.25
N ARG A 159 5.19 -10.51 -10.13
CA ARG A 159 5.67 -10.90 -8.79
C ARG A 159 5.14 -12.26 -8.34
N ARG A 160 3.95 -12.65 -8.79
CA ARG A 160 3.36 -13.97 -8.50
C ARG A 160 3.87 -15.06 -9.44
N GLY A 161 4.74 -14.73 -10.40
CA GLY A 161 5.20 -15.67 -11.42
C GLY A 161 4.09 -16.10 -12.37
N ALA A 162 3.06 -15.26 -12.58
CA ALA A 162 2.07 -15.52 -13.61
C ALA A 162 2.77 -15.50 -14.97
N HIS A 163 2.63 -16.60 -15.71
CA HIS A 163 3.51 -16.90 -16.85
C HIS A 163 3.15 -16.17 -18.14
N ASP A 164 2.01 -15.49 -18.23
CA ASP A 164 1.61 -14.85 -19.47
C ASP A 164 0.78 -13.56 -19.28
N PRO A 165 1.42 -12.37 -19.29
CA PRO A 165 0.72 -11.09 -19.31
C PRO A 165 0.08 -10.79 -20.69
N SER A 166 0.30 -11.63 -21.72
CA SER A 166 -0.26 -11.39 -23.06
C SER A 166 -1.78 -11.48 -23.10
N GLU A 167 -2.41 -12.24 -22.19
CA GLU A 167 -3.87 -12.29 -22.10
C GLU A 167 -4.48 -10.93 -21.74
N GLN A 168 -3.70 -10.04 -21.12
CA GLN A 168 -4.12 -8.73 -20.65
C GLN A 168 -3.79 -7.60 -21.65
N ALA A 169 -3.06 -7.94 -22.73
CA ALA A 169 -2.49 -7.00 -23.68
C ALA A 169 -3.53 -6.08 -24.32
N ASP A 170 -4.65 -6.66 -24.79
CA ASP A 170 -5.69 -5.93 -25.53
C ASP A 170 -6.33 -4.82 -24.68
N VAL A 171 -6.54 -5.08 -23.38
CA VAL A 171 -7.15 -4.07 -22.49
C VAL A 171 -6.13 -3.02 -22.11
N ILE A 172 -4.89 -3.41 -21.88
CA ILE A 172 -3.80 -2.48 -21.57
C ILE A 172 -3.50 -1.57 -22.77
N GLN A 173 -3.46 -2.11 -23.99
CA GLN A 173 -3.26 -1.34 -25.22
C GLN A 173 -4.40 -0.34 -25.41
N SER A 174 -5.65 -0.70 -25.07
CA SER A 174 -6.78 0.24 -25.13
C SER A 174 -6.73 1.40 -24.12
N LEU A 175 -5.84 1.35 -23.12
CA LEU A 175 -5.60 2.45 -22.18
C LEU A 175 -4.50 3.40 -22.67
N LEU A 176 -3.60 2.92 -23.53
CA LEU A 176 -2.59 3.75 -24.15
C LEU A 176 -3.21 4.41 -25.37
N GLU A 177 -3.25 5.74 -25.39
CA GLU A 177 -3.76 6.47 -26.56
C GLU A 177 -2.85 6.18 -27.78
N GLU A 178 -3.46 5.90 -28.94
CA GLU A 178 -2.87 5.31 -30.16
C GLU A 178 -1.86 6.24 -30.91
N GLU A 179 -1.15 7.13 -30.23
CA GLU A 179 -0.42 8.23 -30.89
C GLU A 179 1.01 7.92 -31.37
N GLU A 180 1.60 6.77 -31.04
CA GLU A 180 2.96 6.42 -31.50
C GLU A 180 2.97 5.14 -32.34
N GLU A 181 3.56 5.24 -33.55
CA GLU A 181 3.82 4.15 -34.49
C GLU A 181 4.27 2.90 -33.73
N GLU A 182 3.37 1.91 -33.68
CA GLU A 182 3.50 0.72 -32.83
C GLU A 182 4.75 -0.09 -33.20
N GLU A 183 5.84 0.10 -32.46
CA GLU A 183 6.75 -1.02 -32.23
C GLU A 183 5.93 -2.09 -31.51
N GLU A 184 5.61 -3.18 -32.21
CA GLU A 184 4.93 -4.35 -31.64
C GLU A 184 5.69 -4.80 -30.37
N LEU A 185 5.15 -4.43 -29.21
CA LEU A 185 5.74 -4.81 -27.93
C LEU A 185 5.53 -6.32 -27.74
N SER A 186 6.60 -7.10 -27.94
CA SER A 186 6.61 -8.51 -27.60
C SER A 186 6.50 -8.68 -26.07
N LEU A 187 5.30 -8.97 -25.59
CA LEU A 187 5.02 -9.25 -24.17
C LEU A 187 5.52 -10.63 -23.72
N SER A 188 5.98 -11.47 -24.66
CA SER A 188 6.65 -12.73 -24.35
C SER A 188 8.05 -12.54 -23.75
N ASP A 189 8.62 -11.33 -23.84
CA ASP A 189 9.88 -10.99 -23.20
C ASP A 189 9.60 -10.16 -21.94
N GLY A 190 10.29 -10.47 -20.83
CA GLY A 190 10.19 -9.72 -19.58
C GLY A 190 10.50 -8.24 -19.76
N GLN A 191 11.35 -7.89 -20.74
CA GLN A 191 11.64 -6.50 -21.11
C GLN A 191 10.39 -5.77 -21.66
N GLY A 192 9.56 -6.44 -22.46
CA GLY A 192 8.33 -5.87 -23.01
C GLY A 192 7.32 -5.54 -21.91
N VAL A 193 7.20 -6.41 -20.91
CA VAL A 193 6.33 -6.19 -19.74
C VAL A 193 6.79 -4.98 -18.92
N MET A 194 8.09 -4.84 -18.69
CA MET A 194 8.64 -3.70 -17.96
C MET A 194 8.44 -2.37 -18.70
N LEU A 195 8.60 -2.38 -20.02
CA LEU A 195 8.34 -1.21 -20.86
C LEU A 195 6.86 -0.82 -20.83
N LEU A 196 5.96 -1.80 -20.88
CA LEU A 196 4.52 -1.57 -20.77
C LEU A 196 4.11 -0.96 -19.41
N VAL A 197 4.63 -1.51 -18.31
CA VAL A 197 4.44 -0.95 -16.95
C VAL A 197 4.97 0.48 -16.88
N GLY A 198 6.13 0.75 -17.49
CA GLY A 198 6.70 2.09 -17.64
C GLY A 198 5.76 3.04 -18.37
N ARG A 199 5.31 2.68 -19.57
CA ARG A 199 4.39 3.50 -20.40
C ARG A 199 3.08 3.82 -19.68
N LEU A 200 2.47 2.83 -19.03
CA LEU A 200 1.25 3.05 -18.23
C LEU A 200 1.50 3.98 -17.04
N GLY A 201 2.65 3.84 -16.37
CA GLY A 201 3.07 4.73 -15.30
C GLY A 201 3.29 6.17 -15.80
N ASP A 202 3.95 6.33 -16.93
CA ASP A 202 4.20 7.63 -17.55
C ASP A 202 2.90 8.30 -17.99
N GLN A 203 1.98 7.55 -18.61
CA GLN A 203 0.65 8.04 -18.98
C GLN A 203 -0.15 8.46 -17.74
N ALA A 204 -0.12 7.66 -16.67
CA ALA A 204 -0.80 7.99 -15.43
C ALA A 204 -0.31 9.31 -14.81
N VAL A 205 1.01 9.52 -14.80
CA VAL A 205 1.61 10.76 -14.33
C VAL A 205 1.29 11.91 -15.28
N ALA A 206 1.39 11.70 -16.60
CA ALA A 206 1.10 12.72 -17.61
C ALA A 206 -0.34 13.24 -17.53
N GLU A 207 -1.33 12.34 -17.49
CA GLU A 207 -2.74 12.70 -17.40
C GLU A 207 -3.09 13.44 -16.10
N THR A 208 -2.56 12.97 -14.96
CA THR A 208 -2.80 13.63 -13.67
C THR A 208 -2.15 15.02 -13.61
N TYR A 209 -0.95 15.20 -14.15
CA TYR A 209 -0.31 16.52 -14.26
C TYR A 209 -1.03 17.46 -15.23
N ALA A 210 -1.45 16.95 -16.39
CA ALA A 210 -2.20 17.73 -17.37
C ALA A 210 -3.50 18.25 -16.77
N ALA A 211 -4.26 17.35 -16.12
CA ALA A 211 -5.46 17.70 -15.39
C ALA A 211 -5.19 18.77 -14.31
N MET A 212 -4.17 18.59 -13.47
CA MET A 212 -3.81 19.55 -12.43
C MET A 212 -3.45 20.93 -13.01
N ARG A 213 -2.73 20.99 -14.14
CA ARG A 213 -2.35 22.24 -14.81
C ARG A 213 -3.49 22.93 -15.55
N SER A 214 -4.57 22.21 -15.85
CA SER A 214 -5.75 22.76 -16.53
C SER A 214 -6.64 23.62 -15.62
N ILE A 215 -6.45 23.50 -14.30
CA ILE A 215 -7.23 24.18 -13.27
C ILE A 215 -6.48 25.36 -12.68
N ASP A 216 -7.17 26.49 -12.54
CA ASP A 216 -6.66 27.64 -11.80
C ASP A 216 -6.96 27.45 -10.30
N SER A 217 -5.91 27.26 -9.50
CA SER A 217 -6.04 27.05 -8.04
C SER A 217 -6.67 28.21 -7.29
N VAL A 218 -6.69 29.42 -7.87
CA VAL A 218 -7.36 30.59 -7.27
C VAL A 218 -8.87 30.54 -7.52
N VAL A 219 -9.28 30.04 -8.69
CA VAL A 219 -10.68 29.98 -9.10
C VAL A 219 -11.37 28.72 -8.56
N GLU A 220 -10.70 27.57 -8.65
CA GLU A 220 -11.24 26.26 -8.24
C GLU A 220 -10.29 25.56 -7.24
N PRO A 221 -10.09 26.12 -6.03
CA PRO A 221 -9.11 25.64 -5.06
C PRO A 221 -9.35 24.19 -4.61
N ASP A 222 -10.62 23.77 -4.54
CA ASP A 222 -10.99 22.42 -4.10
C ASP A 222 -10.59 21.37 -5.14
N ALA A 223 -10.87 21.64 -6.41
CA ALA A 223 -10.48 20.77 -7.51
C ALA A 223 -8.96 20.71 -7.63
N ALA A 224 -8.27 21.85 -7.55
CA ALA A 224 -6.81 21.92 -7.55
C ALA A 224 -6.20 21.09 -6.40
N THR A 225 -6.81 21.13 -5.21
CA THR A 225 -6.36 20.35 -4.05
C THR A 225 -6.53 18.84 -4.26
N VAL A 226 -7.69 18.40 -4.77
CA VAL A 226 -7.92 16.98 -5.07
C VAL A 226 -6.98 16.50 -6.17
N LEU A 227 -6.78 17.30 -7.23
CA LEU A 227 -5.86 16.98 -8.32
C LEU A 227 -4.40 16.91 -7.85
N ALA A 228 -4.00 17.77 -6.90
CA ALA A 228 -2.68 17.70 -6.29
C ALA A 228 -2.48 16.39 -5.50
N LEU A 229 -3.49 15.93 -4.76
CA LEU A 229 -3.47 14.63 -4.07
C LEU A 229 -3.35 13.47 -5.06
N MET A 230 -4.16 13.50 -6.12
CA MET A 230 -4.16 12.49 -7.19
C MET A 230 -2.79 12.42 -7.86
N THR A 231 -2.23 13.56 -8.24
CA THR A 231 -0.90 13.66 -8.87
C THR A 231 0.22 13.19 -7.92
N SER A 232 0.15 13.58 -6.64
CA SER A 232 1.10 13.09 -5.62
C SER A 232 1.04 11.57 -5.45
N GLY A 233 -0.17 10.99 -5.44
CA GLY A 233 -0.38 9.54 -5.40
C GLY A 233 0.15 8.84 -6.65
N ALA A 234 -0.09 9.39 -7.84
CA ALA A 234 0.40 8.84 -9.11
C ALA A 234 1.94 8.79 -9.15
N LEU A 235 2.62 9.85 -8.71
CA LEU A 235 4.08 9.89 -8.58
C LEU A 235 4.62 8.85 -7.59
N GLN A 236 3.99 8.71 -6.43
CA GLN A 236 4.40 7.72 -5.43
C GLN A 236 4.23 6.29 -5.96
N ALA A 237 3.11 6.01 -6.63
CA ALA A 237 2.89 4.71 -7.25
C ALA A 237 3.90 4.43 -8.38
N ALA A 238 4.24 5.42 -9.21
CA ALA A 238 5.29 5.29 -10.22
C ALA A 238 6.66 4.97 -9.60
N VAL A 239 6.99 5.60 -8.46
CA VAL A 239 8.20 5.31 -7.68
C VAL A 239 8.21 3.86 -7.18
N ASP A 240 7.09 3.36 -6.66
CA ASP A 240 7.01 2.00 -6.15
C ASP A 240 7.13 0.97 -7.26
N ARG A 241 6.54 1.21 -8.43
CA ARG A 241 6.75 0.38 -9.64
C ARG A 241 8.22 0.37 -10.09
N LEU A 242 8.86 1.54 -10.14
CA LEU A 242 10.27 1.67 -10.52
C LEU A 242 11.22 0.93 -9.56
N ARG A 243 10.82 0.79 -8.28
CA ARG A 243 11.55 0.00 -7.29
C ARG A 243 11.33 -1.49 -7.46
N LEU A 244 10.09 -1.90 -7.72
CA LEU A 244 9.71 -3.31 -7.86
C LEU A 244 10.22 -3.92 -9.17
N LEU A 245 10.15 -3.17 -10.27
CA LEU A 245 10.57 -3.57 -11.61
C LEU A 245 11.52 -2.52 -12.21
N PRO A 246 12.80 -2.50 -11.81
CA PRO A 246 13.74 -1.49 -12.28
C PRO A 246 14.24 -1.75 -13.72
N PRO A 247 14.20 -0.75 -14.61
CA PRO A 247 14.67 -0.89 -15.99
C PRO A 247 16.12 -1.41 -16.05
N PRO A 248 16.43 -2.41 -16.91
CA PRO A 248 17.74 -3.03 -16.95
C PRO A 248 18.85 -2.08 -17.43
N ASP A 249 18.51 -1.11 -18.29
CA ASP A 249 19.48 -0.18 -18.91
C ASP A 249 19.73 1.08 -18.07
N VAL A 250 19.02 1.25 -16.95
CA VAL A 250 19.14 2.43 -16.09
C VAL A 250 20.04 2.12 -14.91
N SER A 251 21.11 2.91 -14.75
CA SER A 251 21.99 2.74 -13.61
C SER A 251 21.28 3.00 -12.28
N GLU A 252 21.71 2.33 -11.21
CA GLU A 252 21.14 2.50 -9.88
C GLU A 252 21.15 3.96 -9.40
N GLU A 253 22.22 4.71 -9.73
CA GLU A 253 22.34 6.13 -9.37
C GLU A 253 21.31 6.99 -10.11
N GLN A 254 21.14 6.79 -11.41
CA GLN A 254 20.14 7.51 -12.20
C GLN A 254 18.73 7.20 -11.70
N ARG A 255 18.42 5.92 -11.47
CA ARG A 255 17.14 5.49 -10.89
C ARG A 255 16.90 6.13 -9.53
N ARG A 256 17.91 6.15 -8.65
CA ARG A 256 17.83 6.80 -7.34
C ARG A 256 17.53 8.28 -7.47
N GLN A 257 18.19 8.99 -8.39
CA GLN A 257 17.95 10.41 -8.64
C GLN A 257 16.52 10.65 -9.12
N VAL A 258 16.03 9.86 -10.08
CA VAL A 258 14.65 9.94 -10.60
C VAL A 258 13.63 9.68 -9.48
N VAL A 259 13.86 8.69 -8.63
CA VAL A 259 13.01 8.42 -7.45
C VAL A 259 13.00 9.61 -6.49
N LEU A 260 14.17 10.20 -6.18
CA LEU A 260 14.25 11.38 -5.32
C LEU A 260 13.50 12.57 -5.90
N ASP A 261 13.60 12.79 -7.21
CA ASP A 261 12.93 13.88 -7.90
C ASP A 261 11.41 13.69 -7.91
N MET A 262 10.93 12.48 -8.23
CA MET A 262 9.49 12.16 -8.20
C MET A 262 8.90 12.28 -6.79
N LEU A 263 9.57 11.75 -5.77
CA LEU A 263 9.10 11.87 -4.39
C LEU A 263 9.18 13.31 -3.87
N GLY A 264 10.23 14.05 -4.26
CA GLY A 264 10.36 15.48 -3.95
C GLY A 264 9.21 16.30 -4.53
N GLN A 265 8.86 16.04 -5.79
CA GLN A 265 7.70 16.64 -6.44
C GLN A 265 6.40 16.22 -5.76
N ALA A 266 6.22 14.93 -5.45
CA ALA A 266 5.03 14.42 -4.78
C ALA A 266 4.76 15.12 -3.45
N VAL A 267 5.81 15.42 -2.67
CA VAL A 267 5.69 16.21 -1.42
C VAL A 267 5.37 17.67 -1.70
N GLN A 268 6.00 18.29 -2.71
CA GLN A 268 5.81 19.71 -3.05
C GLN A 268 4.40 20.02 -3.57
N LEU A 269 3.74 19.06 -4.20
CA LEU A 269 2.38 19.22 -4.69
C LEU A 269 1.35 19.24 -3.56
N LEU A 270 1.63 18.56 -2.44
CA LEU A 270 0.67 18.46 -1.35
C LEU A 270 0.47 19.83 -0.66
N PRO A 271 -0.78 20.23 -0.39
CA PRO A 271 -1.06 21.49 0.28
C PRO A 271 -0.38 21.54 1.66
N GLY A 272 0.18 22.71 1.98
CA GLY A 272 0.90 22.92 3.23
C GLY A 272 0.00 22.83 4.46
N GLU A 273 0.62 22.63 5.63
CA GLU A 273 -0.09 22.60 6.92
C GLU A 273 -0.90 23.89 7.11
N GLY A 274 -2.21 23.75 7.33
CA GLY A 274 -3.12 24.88 7.57
C GLY A 274 -3.53 25.67 6.31
N GLN A 275 -3.17 25.22 5.10
CA GLN A 275 -3.61 25.87 3.85
C GLN A 275 -5.00 25.41 3.39
N PHE A 276 -5.55 24.36 4.00
CA PHE A 276 -6.93 23.97 3.73
C PHE A 276 -7.86 25.09 4.21
N PRO A 277 -8.63 25.72 3.31
CA PRO A 277 -9.56 26.73 3.73
C PRO A 277 -10.65 26.04 4.56
N SER A 278 -10.62 26.20 5.89
CA SER A 278 -11.69 25.72 6.78
C SER A 278 -13.08 26.28 6.45
N ARG A 279 -13.18 27.15 5.45
CA ARG A 279 -14.41 27.79 4.96
C ARG A 279 -15.16 26.99 3.88
N VAL A 280 -14.60 25.88 3.38
CA VAL A 280 -15.06 25.29 2.10
C VAL A 280 -16.45 24.65 2.15
N LEU A 281 -17.04 24.33 3.31
CA LEU A 281 -18.37 23.71 3.32
C LEU A 281 -19.24 24.16 4.50
N GLU A 282 -19.16 25.41 4.96
CA GLU A 282 -20.32 26.00 5.64
C GLU A 282 -21.40 26.35 4.61
N VAL A 283 -21.87 25.34 3.86
CA VAL A 283 -23.19 25.45 3.27
C VAL A 283 -24.13 25.55 4.46
N GLN A 284 -24.66 26.76 4.69
CA GLN A 284 -25.79 27.03 5.57
C GLN A 284 -27.01 26.26 5.06
N LEU A 285 -26.98 24.94 5.22
CA LEU A 285 -28.18 24.13 5.25
C LEU A 285 -28.79 24.43 6.62
N ASP A 286 -29.75 25.36 6.64
CA ASP A 286 -30.59 25.75 7.79
C ASP A 286 -31.48 24.61 8.32
N THR A 287 -31.03 23.37 8.21
CA THR A 287 -31.73 22.16 8.64
C THR A 287 -30.78 21.32 9.48
N SER A 288 -30.78 21.54 10.81
CA SER A 288 -30.55 20.56 11.90
C SER A 288 -29.57 19.36 11.67
N GLY A 289 -28.57 19.50 10.80
CA GLY A 289 -27.79 18.41 10.21
C GLY A 289 -26.33 18.79 9.97
N ALA A 290 -25.73 19.49 10.93
CA ALA A 290 -24.38 20.06 10.93
C ALA A 290 -23.20 19.05 10.85
N SER A 291 -23.42 17.81 10.39
CA SER A 291 -22.43 16.73 10.46
C SER A 291 -21.70 16.43 9.15
N ALA A 292 -22.27 16.69 7.96
CA ALA A 292 -21.72 16.16 6.71
C ALA A 292 -20.56 16.99 6.12
N ALA A 293 -20.67 18.31 6.13
CA ALA A 293 -19.67 19.22 5.58
C ALA A 293 -18.27 19.11 6.22
N SER A 294 -18.23 19.02 7.55
CA SER A 294 -17.00 18.86 8.33
C SER A 294 -16.25 17.56 7.97
N THR A 295 -16.96 16.52 7.53
CA THR A 295 -16.35 15.21 7.25
C THR A 295 -15.54 15.15 5.96
N VAL A 296 -15.88 15.94 4.94
CA VAL A 296 -15.15 15.91 3.65
C VAL A 296 -13.81 16.60 3.78
N GLY A 297 -13.76 17.81 4.35
CA GLY A 297 -12.51 18.53 4.59
C GLY A 297 -11.53 17.74 5.46
N ALA A 298 -12.04 17.13 6.55
CA ALA A 298 -11.24 16.26 7.40
C ALA A 298 -10.72 15.00 6.66
N CYS A 299 -11.51 14.44 5.75
CA CYS A 299 -11.09 13.31 4.92
C CYS A 299 -9.94 13.70 3.97
N VAL A 300 -10.03 14.87 3.33
CA VAL A 300 -9.01 15.36 2.40
C VAL A 300 -7.71 15.72 3.14
N ASP A 301 -7.77 16.44 4.26
CA ASP A 301 -6.57 16.76 5.06
C ASP A 301 -5.91 15.49 5.60
N ARG A 302 -6.70 14.49 6.02
CA ARG A 302 -6.18 13.18 6.42
C ARG A 302 -5.48 12.48 5.25
N GLN A 303 -6.09 12.43 4.07
CA GLN A 303 -5.47 11.81 2.89
C GLN A 303 -4.17 12.53 2.50
N CYS A 304 -4.16 13.86 2.58
CA CYS A 304 -2.96 14.66 2.39
C CYS A 304 -1.87 14.29 3.39
N ALA A 305 -2.22 14.19 4.67
CA ALA A 305 -1.29 13.80 5.72
C ALA A 305 -0.77 12.37 5.53
N MET A 306 -1.61 11.43 5.08
CA MET A 306 -1.19 10.06 4.77
C MET A 306 -0.23 10.01 3.58
N LEU A 307 -0.55 10.67 2.46
CA LEU A 307 0.32 10.73 1.29
C LEU A 307 1.64 11.45 1.61
N SER A 308 1.61 12.51 2.42
CA SER A 308 2.81 13.20 2.89
C SER A 308 3.68 12.29 3.75
N ALA A 309 3.07 11.53 4.66
CA ALA A 309 3.75 10.54 5.48
C ALA A 309 4.39 9.43 4.62
N GLN A 310 3.68 8.91 3.62
CA GLN A 310 4.19 7.89 2.70
C GLN A 310 5.38 8.41 1.89
N ALA A 311 5.26 9.58 1.28
CA ALA A 311 6.32 10.18 0.47
C ALA A 311 7.59 10.49 1.30
N HIS A 312 7.43 11.05 2.50
CA HIS A 312 8.56 11.29 3.39
C HIS A 312 9.20 9.99 3.90
N LEU A 313 8.40 8.94 4.13
CA LEU A 313 8.92 7.64 4.53
C LEU A 313 9.75 7.01 3.41
N ALA A 314 9.27 7.10 2.17
CA ALA A 314 9.99 6.68 0.97
C ALA A 314 11.29 7.48 0.78
N LEU A 315 11.27 8.82 0.89
CA LEU A 315 12.46 9.66 0.84
C LEU A 315 13.50 9.27 1.90
N SER A 316 13.04 8.99 3.13
CA SER A 316 13.91 8.54 4.21
C SER A 316 14.63 7.24 3.84
N LYS A 317 13.93 6.24 3.29
CA LYS A 317 14.50 4.97 2.85
C LYS A 317 15.52 5.15 1.71
N VAL A 318 15.23 6.00 0.73
CA VAL A 318 16.13 6.28 -0.39
C VAL A 318 17.38 7.00 0.10
N HIS A 319 17.26 8.01 0.95
CA HIS A 319 18.41 8.69 1.53
C HIS A 319 19.25 7.74 2.39
N ALA A 320 18.62 6.81 3.10
CA ALA A 320 19.30 5.78 3.87
C ALA A 320 20.12 4.79 3.05
N GLY A 321 19.78 4.62 1.76
CA GLY A 321 20.29 3.51 0.96
C GLY A 321 19.75 2.15 1.42
N LEU A 322 18.56 2.12 2.05
CA LEU A 322 17.95 0.86 2.51
C LEU A 322 17.26 0.07 1.40
N GLU A 323 17.11 0.67 0.21
CA GLU A 323 16.43 0.06 -0.94
C GLU A 323 17.39 -0.73 -1.85
N THR A 324 18.69 -0.57 -1.64
CA THR A 324 19.73 -1.14 -2.50
C THR A 324 20.30 -2.37 -1.79
N SER A 325 19.63 -3.51 -1.93
CA SER A 325 20.03 -4.82 -1.36
C SER A 325 21.37 -5.36 -1.90
N SER A 326 22.12 -4.56 -2.67
CA SER A 326 23.46 -4.96 -3.08
C SER A 326 24.42 -4.82 -1.92
N LEU A 327 24.68 -5.94 -1.24
CA LEU A 327 25.75 -6.20 -0.27
C LEU A 327 27.17 -5.77 -0.71
N ALA A 328 27.33 -5.13 -1.87
CA ALA A 328 28.60 -4.94 -2.55
C ALA A 328 29.22 -3.53 -2.45
N CYS A 329 28.61 -2.53 -1.79
CA CYS A 329 29.17 -1.17 -1.79
C CYS A 329 29.60 -0.66 -0.42
N HIS A 330 30.66 -1.24 0.13
CA HIS A 330 31.34 -0.74 1.33
C HIS A 330 32.13 0.57 1.12
N ASP A 331 32.11 1.19 -0.06
CA ASP A 331 33.05 2.26 -0.41
C ASP A 331 32.47 3.68 -0.55
N ARG A 332 31.16 3.90 -0.34
CA ARG A 332 30.61 5.26 -0.47
C ARG A 332 30.69 6.06 0.83
N GLN A 333 31.84 6.70 1.02
CA GLN A 333 32.08 7.81 1.96
C GLN A 333 31.29 9.10 1.62
N SER A 334 30.08 9.04 1.08
CA SER A 334 29.26 10.26 1.00
C SER A 334 28.78 10.58 2.42
N ARG A 335 29.38 11.59 3.04
CA ARG A 335 29.15 11.96 4.46
C ARG A 335 27.84 12.72 4.72
N GLN A 336 27.04 13.01 3.68
CA GLN A 336 25.82 13.84 3.80
C GLN A 336 24.46 13.11 3.95
N PRO A 337 24.22 11.84 3.54
CA PRO A 337 22.89 11.24 3.55
C PRO A 337 22.33 11.03 4.96
N HIS A 338 23.18 10.88 5.97
CA HIS A 338 22.76 10.61 7.35
C HIS A 338 22.01 11.76 8.04
N LYS A 339 22.08 12.99 7.53
CA LYS A 339 21.36 14.13 8.14
C LYS A 339 19.94 14.29 7.61
N THR A 340 19.71 13.92 6.35
CA THR A 340 18.42 14.15 5.68
C THR A 340 17.38 13.09 6.05
N ALA A 341 17.79 11.83 6.20
CA ALA A 341 16.85 10.74 6.50
C ALA A 341 16.10 10.89 7.85
N PRO A 342 16.75 11.30 8.97
CA PRO A 342 16.04 11.59 10.22
C PRO A 342 15.06 12.76 10.11
N TRP A 343 15.42 13.82 9.36
CA TRP A 343 14.53 14.95 9.12
C TRP A 343 13.22 14.50 8.44
N HIS A 344 13.33 13.62 7.44
CA HIS A 344 12.14 13.04 6.82
C HIS A 344 11.31 12.21 7.80
N LEU A 345 11.92 11.39 8.65
CA LEU A 345 11.16 10.62 9.66
C LEU A 345 10.38 11.51 10.62
N ASP A 346 10.92 12.65 11.02
CA ASP A 346 10.20 13.61 11.86
C ASP A 346 8.99 14.22 11.12
N ARG A 347 9.13 14.47 9.80
CA ARG A 347 7.99 14.86 8.96
C ARG A 347 6.94 13.76 8.85
N VAL A 348 7.34 12.49 8.71
CA VAL A 348 6.41 11.35 8.73
C VAL A 348 5.62 11.32 10.03
N ARG A 349 6.28 11.45 11.19
CA ARG A 349 5.60 11.49 12.49
C ARG A 349 4.59 12.63 12.60
N SER A 350 4.98 13.85 12.21
CA SER A 350 4.09 15.02 12.21
C SER A 350 2.83 14.75 11.36
N ALA A 351 3.04 14.22 10.14
CA ALA A 351 1.95 13.93 9.22
C ALA A 351 1.04 12.81 9.76
N LEU A 352 1.60 11.72 10.31
CA LEU A 352 0.80 10.63 10.91
C LEU A 352 0.03 11.08 12.16
N HIS A 353 0.58 12.01 12.95
CA HIS A 353 -0.16 12.63 14.05
C HIS A 353 -1.39 13.41 13.54
N ARG A 354 -1.27 14.15 12.44
CA ARG A 354 -2.44 14.80 11.80
C ARG A 354 -3.44 13.77 11.27
N ALA A 355 -2.96 12.68 10.67
CA ALA A 355 -3.81 11.61 10.17
C ALA A 355 -4.45 10.73 11.27
N SER A 356 -4.05 10.90 12.54
CA SER A 356 -4.48 10.04 13.65
C SER A 356 -5.88 10.34 14.19
N GLU A 357 -6.52 11.42 13.73
CA GLU A 357 -7.89 11.74 14.16
C GLU A 357 -8.87 10.60 13.77
N PRO A 358 -9.67 10.11 14.74
CA PRO A 358 -10.42 8.87 14.58
C PRO A 358 -11.68 9.06 13.74
N VAL A 359 -11.74 8.39 12.58
CA VAL A 359 -12.97 8.28 11.78
C VAL A 359 -13.24 6.84 11.35
N ARG A 360 -12.19 6.05 11.05
CA ARG A 360 -12.31 4.63 10.63
C ARG A 360 -11.20 3.75 11.20
N LEU A 361 -11.55 2.52 11.55
CA LEU A 361 -10.61 1.51 12.08
C LEU A 361 -9.53 1.12 11.06
N GLU A 362 -9.91 1.05 9.79
CA GLU A 362 -9.00 0.72 8.67
C GLU A 362 -7.86 1.74 8.58
N ASP A 363 -8.21 3.02 8.55
CA ASP A 363 -7.22 4.09 8.47
C ASP A 363 -6.30 4.11 9.70
N GLN A 364 -6.83 3.83 10.89
CA GLN A 364 -6.03 3.70 12.11
C GLN A 364 -5.02 2.54 12.02
N THR A 365 -5.40 1.45 11.37
CA THR A 365 -4.53 0.29 11.12
C THR A 365 -3.36 0.70 10.23
N VAL A 366 -3.62 1.43 9.15
CA VAL A 366 -2.57 1.93 8.24
C VAL A 366 -1.63 2.90 8.97
N VAL A 367 -2.17 3.87 9.71
CA VAL A 367 -1.38 4.82 10.52
C VAL A 367 -0.48 4.08 11.50
N THR A 368 -1.02 3.06 12.19
CA THR A 368 -0.25 2.26 13.17
C THR A 368 0.86 1.47 12.48
N ALA A 369 0.59 0.83 11.34
CA ALA A 369 1.61 0.12 10.57
C ALA A 369 2.74 1.06 10.09
N MET A 370 2.40 2.26 9.61
CA MET A 370 3.38 3.26 9.20
C MET A 370 4.20 3.79 10.39
N LEU A 371 3.59 4.03 11.55
CA LEU A 371 4.31 4.43 12.76
C LEU A 371 5.31 3.35 13.21
N ILE A 372 4.93 2.07 13.14
CA ILE A 372 5.85 0.97 13.42
C ILE A 372 7.03 0.98 12.45
N GLN A 373 6.77 1.22 11.17
CA GLN A 373 7.84 1.34 10.17
C GLN A 373 8.78 2.51 10.45
N VAL A 374 8.26 3.67 10.89
CA VAL A 374 9.07 4.81 11.33
C VAL A 374 10.00 4.42 12.48
N HIS A 375 9.48 3.71 13.50
CA HIS A 375 10.29 3.24 14.63
C HIS A 375 11.36 2.23 14.20
N LEU A 376 11.03 1.28 13.32
CA LEU A 376 11.99 0.32 12.75
C LEU A 376 13.13 1.03 11.98
N LEU A 377 12.79 2.01 11.16
CA LEU A 377 13.78 2.81 10.43
C LEU A 377 14.62 3.66 11.38
N HIS A 378 14.02 4.31 12.37
CA HIS A 378 14.75 5.12 13.35
C HIS A 378 15.76 4.27 14.13
N ALA A 379 15.34 3.09 14.60
CA ALA A 379 16.21 2.11 15.25
C ALA A 379 17.40 1.73 14.36
N SER A 380 17.13 1.46 13.07
CA SER A 380 18.16 1.12 12.08
C SER A 380 19.16 2.26 11.90
N PHE A 381 18.70 3.51 11.77
CA PHE A 381 19.57 4.68 11.64
C PHE A 381 20.45 4.91 12.86
N ILE A 382 19.88 4.76 14.06
CA ILE A 382 20.63 4.91 15.31
C ILE A 382 21.77 3.87 15.37
N SER A 383 21.48 2.64 14.93
CA SER A 383 22.45 1.53 14.91
C SER A 383 23.54 1.69 13.85
N LEU A 384 23.29 2.38 12.73
CA LEU A 384 24.27 2.65 11.66
C LEU A 384 25.22 3.82 11.97
N GLY A 385 24.89 4.67 12.95
CA GLY A 385 25.67 5.88 13.26
C GLY A 385 27.11 5.60 13.72
N HIS A 386 28.10 6.24 13.08
CA HIS A 386 29.55 6.06 13.31
C HIS A 386 30.12 6.66 14.63
N VAL A 387 29.30 6.85 15.67
CA VAL A 387 29.72 7.52 16.91
C VAL A 387 30.35 6.51 17.89
N PRO A 388 31.37 6.88 18.70
CA PRO A 388 32.18 5.92 19.46
C PRO A 388 31.47 5.16 20.60
N THR A 389 30.26 5.52 21.00
CA THR A 389 29.55 4.89 22.14
C THR A 389 28.46 3.94 21.69
N LYS A 390 28.89 2.83 21.07
CA LYS A 390 28.02 1.76 20.52
C LYS A 390 26.89 1.33 21.49
N LYS A 391 27.17 1.23 22.80
CA LYS A 391 26.17 0.80 23.80
C LYS A 391 24.94 1.73 23.86
N ARG A 392 25.14 3.03 24.03
CA ARG A 392 24.03 4.00 24.16
C ARG A 392 23.20 4.11 22.88
N GLN A 393 23.82 3.91 21.72
CA GLN A 393 23.10 3.85 20.45
C GLN A 393 22.20 2.61 20.39
N HIS A 394 22.72 1.43 20.73
CA HIS A 394 21.90 0.23 20.75
C HIS A 394 20.78 0.29 21.81
N GLU A 395 21.00 0.95 22.94
CA GLU A 395 19.95 1.23 23.94
C GLU A 395 18.81 2.07 23.34
N ARG A 396 19.14 3.20 22.70
CA ARG A 396 18.14 4.04 22.01
C ARG A 396 17.44 3.32 20.86
N SER A 397 18.19 2.52 20.11
CA SER A 397 17.63 1.67 19.06
C SER A 397 16.62 0.69 19.65
N LEU A 398 16.90 0.10 20.80
CA LEU A 398 15.99 -0.79 21.49
C LEU A 398 14.75 -0.05 22.00
N GLU A 399 14.88 1.17 22.53
CA GLU A 399 13.75 1.99 22.96
C GLU A 399 12.76 2.26 21.80
N GLU A 400 13.27 2.56 20.60
CA GLU A 400 12.46 2.71 19.38
C GLU A 400 11.75 1.40 19.00
N LEU A 401 12.46 0.26 19.06
CA LEU A 401 11.86 -1.06 18.78
C LEU A 401 10.80 -1.47 19.81
N LEU A 402 10.96 -1.04 21.06
CA LEU A 402 9.96 -1.24 22.11
C LEU A 402 8.73 -0.34 21.88
N ALA A 403 8.91 0.88 21.37
CA ALA A 403 7.79 1.72 20.94
C ALA A 403 7.01 1.06 19.78
N ALA A 404 7.70 0.51 18.77
CA ALA A 404 7.09 -0.32 17.73
C ALA A 404 6.35 -1.54 18.32
N SER A 405 6.94 -2.21 19.30
CA SER A 405 6.34 -3.38 19.96
C SER A 405 5.03 -3.03 20.68
N ARG A 406 4.96 -1.86 21.35
CA ARG A 406 3.75 -1.36 22.00
C ARG A 406 2.62 -1.10 20.99
N LEU A 407 2.95 -0.45 19.86
CA LEU A 407 1.98 -0.21 18.79
C LEU A 407 1.46 -1.53 18.20
N ALA A 408 2.37 -2.48 17.90
CA ALA A 408 2.01 -3.78 17.34
C ALA A 408 1.14 -4.63 18.30
N ALA A 409 1.39 -4.55 19.61
CA ALA A 409 0.60 -5.25 20.62
C ALA A 409 -0.79 -4.64 20.86
N SER A 410 -0.96 -3.33 20.60
CA SER A 410 -2.26 -2.67 20.77
C SER A 410 -3.34 -3.18 19.81
N GLU A 411 -2.93 -3.73 18.66
CA GLU A 411 -3.82 -4.31 17.65
C GLU A 411 -4.50 -5.61 18.12
N ASP A 412 -3.80 -6.42 18.92
CA ASP A 412 -4.34 -7.67 19.47
C ASP A 412 -5.54 -7.42 20.42
N GLY A 413 -5.54 -6.28 21.12
CA GLY A 413 -6.62 -5.89 22.03
C GLY A 413 -7.87 -5.37 21.31
N ALA A 414 -7.72 -4.76 20.13
CA ALA A 414 -8.83 -4.18 19.38
C ALA A 414 -9.74 -5.23 18.74
N SER A 415 -9.21 -6.44 18.47
CA SER A 415 -9.97 -7.54 17.88
C SER A 415 -10.92 -8.25 18.85
N GLY A 416 -10.79 -8.03 20.16
CA GLY A 416 -11.50 -8.83 21.18
C GLY A 416 -12.88 -8.32 21.63
N VAL A 417 -13.26 -7.08 21.29
CA VAL A 417 -14.36 -6.38 21.99
C VAL A 417 -15.69 -6.30 21.21
N ALA A 418 -15.72 -6.61 19.91
CA ALA A 418 -16.97 -6.69 19.17
C ALA A 418 -16.85 -7.74 18.06
N GLY A 419 -17.78 -8.69 18.04
CA GLY A 419 -17.66 -9.99 17.39
C GLY A 419 -17.01 -9.99 16.01
N ASP A 420 -16.01 -10.86 15.83
CA ASP A 420 -15.37 -11.24 14.57
C ASP A 420 -15.49 -10.18 13.46
N CYS A 421 -14.98 -8.98 13.74
CA CYS A 421 -14.66 -8.04 12.68
C CYS A 421 -13.62 -8.74 11.83
N MET A 422 -14.08 -9.27 10.69
CA MET A 422 -13.29 -9.90 9.65
C MET A 422 -12.31 -8.86 9.10
N LEU A 423 -11.23 -8.57 9.84
CA LEU A 423 -10.05 -7.97 9.25
C LEU A 423 -9.71 -8.86 8.06
N PRO A 424 -9.64 -8.32 6.83
CA PRO A 424 -9.25 -9.08 5.65
C PRO A 424 -8.07 -10.01 5.98
N LEU A 425 -8.16 -11.29 5.60
CA LEU A 425 -7.10 -12.30 5.84
C LEU A 425 -5.70 -11.79 5.49
N ARG A 426 -5.62 -10.92 4.47
CA ARG A 426 -4.39 -10.24 4.06
C ARG A 426 -3.82 -9.30 5.12
N LEU A 427 -4.63 -8.49 5.83
CA LEU A 427 -4.15 -7.63 6.93
C LEU A 427 -3.59 -8.45 8.09
N LYS A 428 -4.20 -9.59 8.43
CA LYS A 428 -3.65 -10.51 9.44
C LYS A 428 -2.26 -11.01 9.05
N THR A 429 -2.05 -11.27 7.76
CA THR A 429 -0.75 -11.69 7.23
C THR A 429 0.28 -10.56 7.31
N VAL A 430 -0.10 -9.32 6.97
CA VAL A 430 0.74 -8.12 7.14
C VAL A 430 1.16 -7.97 8.60
N TRP A 431 0.21 -7.99 9.53
CA TRP A 431 0.49 -7.83 10.96
C TRP A 431 1.40 -8.93 11.50
N LYS A 432 1.21 -10.18 11.08
CA LYS A 432 2.12 -11.27 11.43
C LYS A 432 3.54 -10.98 10.95
N LYS A 433 3.72 -10.50 9.72
CA LYS A 433 5.04 -10.12 9.18
C LYS A 433 5.64 -8.95 9.97
N ILE A 434 4.87 -7.91 10.26
CA ILE A 434 5.31 -6.76 11.08
C ILE A 434 5.81 -7.22 12.44
N LYS A 435 4.99 -8.00 13.17
CA LYS A 435 5.34 -8.49 14.51
C LYS A 435 6.60 -9.34 14.49
N THR A 436 6.75 -10.18 13.46
CA THR A 436 7.96 -11.00 13.26
C THR A 436 9.19 -10.13 13.05
N LEU A 437 9.10 -9.16 12.12
CA LEU A 437 10.18 -8.24 11.81
C LEU A 437 10.62 -7.41 13.03
N VAL A 438 9.66 -6.88 13.81
CA VAL A 438 9.95 -6.14 15.05
C VAL A 438 10.69 -7.03 16.05
N LEU A 439 10.21 -8.25 16.28
CA LEU A 439 10.81 -9.18 17.23
C LEU A 439 12.24 -9.57 16.82
N ASP A 440 12.47 -9.82 15.54
CA ASP A 440 13.79 -10.18 15.03
C ASP A 440 14.79 -9.02 15.14
N GLN A 441 14.35 -7.79 14.87
CA GLN A 441 15.18 -6.59 15.09
C GLN A 441 15.49 -6.38 16.58
N VAL A 442 14.53 -6.58 17.48
CA VAL A 442 14.77 -6.54 18.93
C VAL A 442 15.85 -7.55 19.32
N ARG A 443 15.71 -8.81 18.87
CA ARG A 443 16.67 -9.88 19.17
C ARG A 443 18.06 -9.52 18.65
N HIS A 444 18.14 -8.94 17.46
CA HIS A 444 19.40 -8.48 16.89
C HIS A 444 20.07 -7.41 17.77
N VAL A 445 19.34 -6.34 18.13
CA VAL A 445 19.88 -5.24 18.96
C VAL A 445 20.26 -5.72 20.36
N LEU A 446 19.45 -6.58 20.98
CA LEU A 446 19.75 -7.19 22.28
C LEU A 446 21.03 -8.05 22.23
N ARG A 447 21.24 -8.80 21.14
CA ARG A 447 22.47 -9.54 20.92
C ARG A 447 23.68 -8.60 20.88
N LEU A 448 23.58 -7.48 20.15
CA LEU A 448 24.64 -6.48 20.10
C LEU A 448 24.95 -5.91 21.49
N LEU A 449 23.93 -5.55 22.27
CA LEU A 449 24.08 -5.10 23.66
C LEU A 449 24.76 -6.14 24.56
N CYS A 450 24.44 -7.42 24.39
CA CYS A 450 25.05 -8.51 25.15
C CYS A 450 26.53 -8.75 24.80
N THR A 451 26.91 -8.54 23.54
CA THR A 451 28.27 -8.75 23.02
C THR A 451 29.21 -7.56 23.21
N GLY A 452 28.68 -6.42 23.67
CA GLY A 452 29.47 -5.24 24.02
C GLY A 452 30.49 -5.51 25.13
N LYS A 453 31.49 -4.63 25.27
CA LYS A 453 32.57 -4.74 26.27
C LYS A 453 31.99 -5.12 27.65
N PRO A 454 32.58 -6.09 28.36
CA PRO A 454 32.03 -6.61 29.61
C PRO A 454 32.04 -5.50 30.68
N SER A 455 30.88 -4.88 30.90
CA SER A 455 30.58 -4.15 32.12
C SER A 455 29.90 -5.08 33.11
N SER A 456 30.14 -4.90 34.40
CA SER A 456 29.48 -5.66 35.48
C SER A 456 27.95 -5.56 35.46
N SER A 457 27.36 -4.66 34.68
CA SER A 457 25.90 -4.48 34.52
C SER A 457 25.26 -5.31 33.38
N ASN A 458 25.97 -6.21 32.71
CA ASN A 458 25.43 -6.89 31.51
C ASN A 458 24.40 -8.00 31.78
N GLU A 459 24.13 -8.38 33.03
CA GLU A 459 23.19 -9.47 33.33
C GLU A 459 21.73 -9.11 32.99
N GLY A 460 21.33 -7.84 33.13
CA GLY A 460 20.00 -7.38 32.73
C GLY A 460 19.73 -7.61 31.24
N TRP A 461 20.68 -7.19 30.39
CA TRP A 461 20.61 -7.38 28.94
C TRP A 461 20.57 -8.86 28.53
N LYS A 462 21.41 -9.71 29.14
CA LYS A 462 21.41 -11.15 28.87
C LYS A 462 20.10 -11.81 29.26
N SER A 463 19.52 -11.42 30.40
CA SER A 463 18.22 -11.92 30.85
C SER A 463 17.13 -11.57 29.84
N LEU A 464 17.06 -10.30 29.44
CA LEU A 464 16.08 -9.81 28.46
C LEU A 464 16.26 -10.48 27.09
N TYR A 465 17.50 -10.68 26.63
CA TYR A 465 17.78 -11.39 25.37
C TYR A 465 17.30 -12.85 25.41
N ARG A 466 17.61 -13.59 26.48
CA ARG A 466 17.12 -14.97 26.66
C ARG A 466 15.59 -15.03 26.71
N PHE A 467 14.94 -14.01 27.28
CA PHE A 467 13.50 -13.88 27.26
C PHE A 467 12.97 -13.68 25.84
N ALA A 468 13.51 -12.69 25.10
CA ALA A 468 13.12 -12.38 23.72
C ALA A 468 13.29 -13.57 22.75
N LEU A 469 14.29 -14.44 22.97
CA LEU A 469 14.49 -15.66 22.18
C LEU A 469 13.36 -16.69 22.34
N LYS A 470 12.62 -16.66 23.45
CA LYS A 470 11.51 -17.58 23.72
C LYS A 470 10.15 -17.06 23.26
N LEU A 471 10.05 -15.76 22.97
CA LEU A 471 8.80 -15.14 22.57
C LEU A 471 8.41 -15.51 21.14
N GLU A 472 7.11 -15.64 20.91
CA GLU A 472 6.52 -15.62 19.59
C GLU A 472 6.12 -14.19 19.18
N PRO A 473 5.92 -13.91 17.88
CA PRO A 473 5.56 -12.57 17.39
C PRO A 473 4.30 -11.97 18.05
N HIS A 474 3.34 -12.80 18.44
CA HIS A 474 2.11 -12.33 19.09
C HIS A 474 2.30 -11.94 20.57
N GLN A 475 3.50 -12.16 21.14
CA GLN A 475 3.82 -11.91 22.55
C GLN A 475 4.66 -10.63 22.76
N LEU A 476 4.64 -9.68 21.81
CA LEU A 476 5.42 -8.44 21.90
C LEU A 476 5.07 -7.57 23.13
N SER A 477 3.86 -7.67 23.68
CA SER A 477 3.47 -7.00 24.93
C SER A 477 4.24 -7.53 26.16
N GLU A 478 4.57 -8.82 26.17
CA GLU A 478 5.34 -9.45 27.24
C GLU A 478 6.79 -8.95 27.23
N LEU A 479 7.37 -8.74 26.04
CA LEU A 479 8.71 -8.15 25.88
C LEU A 479 8.78 -6.76 26.51
N VAL A 480 7.81 -5.89 26.19
CA VAL A 480 7.74 -4.53 26.74
C VAL A 480 7.64 -4.59 28.27
N SER A 481 6.76 -5.45 28.78
CA SER A 481 6.59 -5.63 30.23
C SER A 481 7.85 -6.17 30.92
N ALA A 482 8.63 -7.01 30.24
CA ALA A 482 9.89 -7.54 30.76
C ALA A 482 11.00 -6.48 30.76
N TYR A 483 11.07 -5.64 29.73
CA TYR A 483 12.00 -4.52 29.67
C TYR A 483 11.77 -3.54 30.83
N ASP A 484 10.52 -3.12 31.05
CA ASP A 484 10.16 -2.15 32.09
C ASP A 484 10.46 -2.67 33.52
N LYS A 485 10.53 -4.00 33.71
CA LYS A 485 10.85 -4.65 34.99
C LYS A 485 12.34 -4.96 35.18
N THR A 486 13.13 -4.93 34.11
CA THR A 486 14.53 -5.36 34.17
C THR A 486 15.40 -4.17 34.60
N PRO A 487 16.14 -4.26 35.71
CA PRO A 487 17.13 -3.25 36.05
C PRO A 487 18.29 -3.33 35.05
N ILE A 488 18.47 -2.25 34.27
CA ILE A 488 19.43 -2.15 33.16
C ILE A 488 20.66 -1.32 33.55
#